data_AF-A0AAD8E371-F1
#
_entry.id   AF-A0AAD8E371-F1
#
_cell.length_a   1.000
_cell.length_b   1.000
_cell.length_c   1.000
_cell.angle_alpha   90.00
_cell.angle_beta   90.00
_cell.angle_gamma   90.00
#
_symmetry.space_group_name_H-M   'P 1'
#
loop_
_entity.id
_entity.type
_entity.pdbx_description
1 polymer ?
#
loop_
_entity_poly.entity_id
_entity_poly.type
_entity_poly.pdbx_seq_one_letter_code
_entity_poly.pdbx_strand_id
1 'polypeptide(L)'
;NESIVKRCEHLCDISVRLESFAGSEKETNPVYKDYHGLFHINKLSAINTLAPHIPESIDLAFKLKRRKFLIEKLHLPPELQESVQREQDDLASGSAVSCGGGTSKLDF
;
A
#
# COMPACT_ATOMS: atom_id res chain seq x y z
N ASN A 1 5.42 28.02 4.30
CA ASN A 1 5.98 26.93 3.47
C ASN A 1 4.91 26.08 2.81
N GLU A 2 3.98 25.49 3.56
CA GLU A 2 2.93 24.61 2.99
C GLU A 2 2.01 25.30 1.95
N SER A 3 1.66 26.58 2.18
CA SER A 3 0.86 27.39 1.25
C SER A 3 1.53 27.60 -0.12
N ILE A 4 2.87 27.68 -0.15
CA ILE A 4 3.63 27.87 -1.39
C ILE A 4 3.65 26.56 -2.18
N VAL A 5 3.90 25.43 -1.50
CA VAL A 5 3.90 24.10 -2.13
C VAL A 5 2.55 23.81 -2.79
N LYS A 6 1.44 24.03 -2.07
CA LYS A 6 0.09 23.86 -2.63
C LYS A 6 -0.16 24.72 -3.86
N ARG A 7 0.33 25.97 -3.86
CA ARG A 7 0.20 26.85 -5.03
C ARG A 7 1.01 26.34 -6.23
N CYS A 8 2.22 25.84 -6.00
CA CYS A 8 3.03 25.22 -7.06
C CYS A 8 2.34 23.96 -7.62
N GLU A 9 1.86 23.07 -6.76
CA GLU A 9 1.13 21.86 -7.18
C GLU A 9 -0.11 22.17 -8.01
N HIS A 10 -0.82 23.26 -7.67
CA HIS A 10 -1.98 23.70 -8.44
C HIS A 10 -1.61 24.15 -9.86
N LEU A 11 -0.51 24.90 -9.99
CA LEU A 11 -0.05 25.49 -11.26
C LEU A 11 0.66 24.49 -12.18
N CYS A 12 1.25 23.42 -11.65
CA CYS A 12 1.94 22.41 -12.44
C CYS A 12 0.96 21.40 -13.07
N ASP A 13 1.23 20.94 -14.29
CA ASP A 13 0.44 19.86 -14.92
C ASP A 13 0.70 18.49 -14.28
N ILE A 14 1.91 18.28 -13.75
CA ILE A 14 2.36 17.06 -13.10
C ILE A 14 3.01 17.42 -11.76
N SER A 15 2.70 16.66 -10.71
CA SER A 15 3.32 16.80 -9.39
C SER A 15 3.67 15.43 -8.84
N VAL A 16 4.89 15.29 -8.34
CA VAL A 16 5.40 14.08 -7.69
C VAL A 16 6.13 14.47 -6.41
N ARG A 17 6.06 13.60 -5.40
CA ARG A 17 6.70 13.78 -4.10
C ARG A 17 7.61 12.61 -3.79
N LEU A 18 8.82 12.93 -3.36
CA LEU A 18 9.77 11.95 -2.84
C LEU A 18 9.74 11.94 -1.32
N GLU A 19 9.71 10.75 -0.74
CA GLU A 19 9.82 10.54 0.70
C GLU A 19 11.01 9.62 0.94
N SER A 20 12.11 10.14 1.50
CA SER A 20 13.28 9.32 1.82
C SER A 20 13.06 8.52 3.10
N PHE A 21 13.61 7.30 3.13
CA PHE A 21 13.65 6.50 4.36
C PHE A 21 14.77 6.90 5.32
N ALA A 22 15.77 7.67 4.88
CA ALA A 22 16.89 8.05 5.72
C ALA A 22 16.44 8.76 7.01
N GLY A 23 16.82 8.21 8.16
CA GLY A 23 16.45 8.75 9.47
C GLY A 23 15.01 8.48 9.90
N SER A 24 14.30 7.58 9.22
CA SER A 24 12.93 7.19 9.56
C SER A 24 12.86 5.75 10.08
N GLU A 25 11.76 5.40 10.76
CA GLU A 25 11.47 4.02 11.18
C GLU A 25 11.37 3.06 10.00
N LYS A 26 11.09 3.56 8.79
CA LYS A 26 11.03 2.75 7.57
C LYS A 26 12.41 2.29 7.10
N GLU A 27 13.49 2.93 7.55
CA GLU A 27 14.86 2.52 7.21
C GLU A 27 15.22 1.14 7.78
N THR A 28 14.69 0.80 8.96
CA THR A 28 15.01 -0.46 9.66
C THR A 28 14.09 -1.61 9.24
N ASN A 29 13.03 -1.33 8.50
CA ASN A 29 12.04 -2.33 8.12
C ASN A 29 12.58 -3.22 6.98
N PRO A 30 12.61 -4.56 7.15
CA PRO A 30 13.12 -5.48 6.14
C PRO A 30 12.39 -5.40 4.80
N VAL A 31 11.11 -5.00 4.80
CA VAL A 31 10.30 -4.81 3.58
C VAL A 31 10.88 -3.73 2.67
N TYR A 32 11.55 -2.72 3.23
CA TYR A 32 12.07 -1.57 2.49
C TYR A 32 13.57 -1.64 2.20
N LYS A 33 14.23 -2.76 2.54
CA LYS A 33 15.70 -2.90 2.50
C LYS A 33 16.35 -2.55 1.16
N ASP A 34 15.67 -2.84 0.05
CA ASP A 34 16.19 -2.61 -1.30
C ASP A 34 15.87 -1.20 -1.85
N TYR A 35 15.18 -0.36 -1.07
CA TYR A 35 14.66 0.93 -1.49
C TYR A 35 15.20 2.06 -0.62
N HIS A 36 15.27 3.27 -1.22
CA HIS A 36 15.77 4.46 -0.54
C HIS A 36 14.63 5.41 -0.12
N GLY A 37 13.41 5.13 -0.57
CA GLY A 37 12.23 5.92 -0.27
C GLY A 37 11.02 5.58 -1.13
N LEU A 38 9.92 6.28 -0.87
CA LEU A 38 8.67 6.21 -1.64
C LEU A 38 8.61 7.31 -2.69
N PHE A 39 7.95 6.98 -3.80
CA PHE A 39 7.68 7.87 -4.91
C PHE A 39 6.16 8.06 -5.02
N HIS A 40 5.68 9.24 -4.66
CA HIS A 40 4.25 9.55 -4.68
C HIS A 40 3.91 10.36 -5.92
N ILE A 41 2.87 9.95 -6.63
CA ILE A 41 2.31 10.71 -7.76
C ILE A 41 1.11 11.52 -7.23
N ASN A 42 1.24 12.84 -7.16
CA ASN A 42 0.21 13.72 -6.62
C ASN A 42 -0.74 14.23 -7.72
N LYS A 43 -0.22 14.46 -8.93
CA LYS A 43 -0.99 14.97 -10.07
C LYS A 43 -0.43 14.43 -11.37
N LEU A 44 -1.32 13.94 -12.24
CA LEU A 44 -1.02 13.51 -13.60
C LEU A 44 -1.84 14.35 -14.59
N SER A 45 -1.21 14.69 -15.72
CA SER A 45 -1.90 15.37 -16.81
C SER A 45 -2.63 14.38 -17.71
N ALA A 46 -3.80 14.79 -18.21
CA ALA A 46 -4.59 14.06 -19.20
C ALA A 46 -4.06 14.38 -20.61
N ILE A 47 -2.90 13.82 -20.97
CA ILE A 47 -2.30 14.07 -22.29
C ILE A 47 -3.11 13.32 -23.36
N ASN A 48 -3.73 14.05 -24.29
CA ASN A 48 -4.52 13.50 -25.41
C ASN A 48 -5.73 12.63 -24.99
N THR A 49 -6.26 12.83 -23.79
CA THR A 49 -7.41 12.10 -23.24
C THR A 49 -8.25 13.03 -22.38
N LEU A 50 -9.51 12.67 -22.12
CA LEU A 50 -10.42 13.43 -21.25
C LEU A 50 -10.08 13.27 -19.76
N ALA A 51 -9.37 12.20 -19.38
CA ALA A 51 -9.00 11.93 -18.00
C ALA A 51 -7.58 11.33 -17.91
N PRO A 52 -6.77 11.68 -16.89
CA PRO A 52 -5.43 11.13 -16.71
C PRO A 52 -5.49 9.60 -16.54
N HIS A 53 -4.53 8.89 -17.13
CA HIS A 53 -4.37 7.46 -16.86
C HIS A 53 -3.71 7.29 -15.49
N ILE A 54 -4.51 6.87 -14.50
CA ILE A 54 -4.03 6.54 -13.16
C ILE A 54 -3.52 5.09 -13.19
N PRO A 55 -2.25 4.84 -12.82
CA PRO A 55 -1.74 3.47 -12.73
C PRO A 55 -2.55 2.63 -11.75
N GLU A 56 -2.72 1.34 -12.04
CA GLU A 56 -3.41 0.40 -11.15
C GLU A 56 -2.75 0.27 -9.77
N SER A 57 -1.45 0.54 -9.69
CA SER A 57 -0.68 0.53 -8.43
C SER A 57 0.04 1.87 -8.27
N ILE A 58 -0.28 2.60 -7.21
CA ILE A 58 0.39 3.85 -6.83
C ILE A 58 1.46 3.65 -5.77
N ASP A 59 1.63 2.43 -5.27
CA ASP A 59 2.67 2.04 -4.34
C ASP A 59 4.02 1.95 -5.08
N LEU A 60 4.65 3.10 -5.29
CA LEU A 60 5.93 3.18 -5.97
C LEU A 60 7.03 3.47 -4.95
N ALA A 61 8.16 2.77 -5.12
CA ALA A 61 9.37 3.02 -4.37
C ALA A 61 10.50 3.36 -5.33
N PHE A 62 11.44 4.19 -4.86
CA PHE A 62 12.63 4.51 -5.63
C PHE A 62 13.88 3.90 -5.00
N LYS A 63 14.82 3.51 -5.87
CA LYS A 63 16.16 3.12 -5.44
C LYS A 63 17.23 3.72 -6.33
N LEU A 64 18.31 4.13 -5.68
CA LEU A 64 19.49 4.64 -6.34
C LEU A 64 20.45 3.47 -6.59
N LYS A 65 20.81 3.23 -7.84
CA LYS A 65 21.95 2.40 -8.23
C LYS A 65 22.99 3.31 -8.88
N ARG A 66 24.27 2.92 -8.86
CA ARG A 66 25.46 3.72 -9.29
C ARG A 66 25.20 4.91 -10.24
N ARG A 67 24.53 4.69 -11.39
CA ARG A 67 24.15 5.77 -12.34
C ARG A 67 22.68 5.67 -12.80
N LYS A 68 21.80 5.12 -11.96
CA LYS A 68 20.38 4.87 -12.29
C LYS A 68 19.48 5.25 -11.11
N PHE A 69 18.47 6.06 -11.39
CA PHE A 69 17.32 6.27 -10.51
C PHE A 69 16.20 5.33 -10.98
N LEU A 70 15.89 4.31 -10.19
CA LEU A 70 14.86 3.33 -10.54
C LEU A 70 13.60 3.62 -9.74
N ILE A 71 12.45 3.61 -10.41
CA ILE A 71 11.11 3.68 -9.80
C ILE A 71 10.43 2.34 -10.12
N GLU A 72 10.03 1.62 -9.08
CA GLU A 72 9.47 0.28 -9.21
C GLU A 72 8.23 0.15 -8.32
N LYS A 73 7.33 -0.78 -8.66
CA LYS A 73 6.19 -1.11 -7.81
C LYS A 73 6.70 -1.75 -6.51
N LEU A 74 6.21 -1.27 -5.38
CA LEU A 74 6.50 -1.86 -4.09
C LEU A 74 5.72 -3.17 -3.97
N HIS A 75 6.42 -4.29 -4.08
CA HIS A 75 5.85 -5.60 -3.81
C HIS A 75 6.02 -5.90 -2.33
N LEU A 76 4.94 -5.75 -1.56
CA LEU A 76 4.89 -6.30 -0.21
C LEU A 76 4.93 -7.84 -0.33
N PRO A 77 5.77 -8.54 0.46
CA PRO A 77 5.66 -9.98 0.58
C PRO A 77 4.21 -10.31 0.96
N PRO A 78 3.57 -11.33 0.34
CA PRO A 78 2.29 -11.81 0.82
C PRO A 78 2.50 -12.15 2.30
N GLU A 79 1.74 -11.48 3.17
CA GLU A 79 1.87 -11.66 4.62
C GLU A 79 1.91 -13.15 4.93
N LEU A 80 2.88 -13.58 5.74
CA LEU A 80 2.84 -14.91 6.33
C LEU A 80 1.45 -15.03 6.96
N GLN A 81 0.60 -15.87 6.40
CA GLN A 81 -0.59 -16.35 7.09
C GLN A 81 -0.06 -16.88 8.42
N GLU A 82 -0.37 -16.16 9.49
CA GLU A 82 -0.17 -16.65 10.83
C GLU A 82 -0.97 -17.95 10.88
N SER A 83 -0.25 -19.07 10.75
CA SER A 83 -0.85 -20.38 10.86
C SER A 83 -1.34 -20.47 12.30
N VAL A 84 -2.63 -20.18 12.50
CA VAL A 84 -3.36 -20.60 13.69
C VAL A 84 -3.50 -22.12 13.59
N GLN A 85 -2.37 -22.81 13.74
CA GLN A 85 -2.32 -24.21 14.07
C GLN A 85 -2.66 -24.26 15.56
N ARG A 86 -3.96 -24.23 15.85
CA ARG A 86 -4.47 -24.66 17.16
C ARG A 86 -3.91 -26.05 17.39
N GLU A 87 -3.09 -26.23 18.42
CA GLU A 87 -2.84 -27.53 19.00
C GLU A 87 -4.20 -28.08 19.44
N GLN A 88 -4.74 -28.99 18.64
CA GLN A 88 -5.92 -29.76 19.03
C GLN A 88 -5.41 -30.84 19.98
N ASP A 89 -5.33 -30.50 21.27
CA ASP A 89 -5.19 -31.48 22.33
C ASP A 89 -6.46 -32.35 22.33
N ASP A 90 -6.28 -33.64 22.07
CA ASP A 90 -7.29 -34.68 22.20
C ASP A 90 -7.70 -34.81 23.68
N LEU A 91 -8.78 -34.14 24.09
CA LEU A 91 -9.54 -34.55 25.27
C LEU A 91 -11.05 -34.40 25.00
N ALA A 92 -11.71 -35.55 25.01
CA ALA A 92 -13.14 -35.72 24.88
C ALA A 92 -13.95 -34.93 25.92
N SER A 93 -15.21 -34.67 25.56
CA SER A 93 -16.39 -34.42 26.41
C SER A 93 -16.88 -32.97 26.47
N GLY A 94 -18.10 -32.74 25.96
CA GLY A 94 -19.03 -31.78 26.57
C GLY A 94 -19.55 -30.64 25.70
N SER A 95 -20.78 -30.84 25.22
CA SER A 95 -21.87 -29.84 25.17
C SER A 95 -21.76 -28.62 24.25
N ALA A 96 -22.71 -28.63 23.32
CA ALA A 96 -23.16 -27.57 22.41
C ALA A 96 -23.37 -26.18 23.04
N VAL A 97 -23.11 -25.15 22.24
CA VAL A 97 -23.99 -23.98 22.04
C VAL A 97 -23.70 -23.37 20.66
N SER A 98 -24.53 -23.74 19.69
CA SER A 98 -24.60 -23.10 18.37
C SER A 98 -25.77 -22.10 18.39
N CYS A 99 -25.47 -20.82 18.15
CA CYS A 99 -26.45 -19.75 18.01
C CYS A 99 -26.25 -19.03 16.67
N GLY A 100 -26.49 -19.74 15.56
CA GLY A 100 -26.63 -19.16 14.23
C GLY A 100 -28.10 -19.11 13.81
N GLY A 101 -28.83 -18.11 14.30
CA GLY A 101 -30.21 -17.83 13.87
C GLY A 101 -30.25 -16.62 12.94
N GLY A 102 -30.92 -16.77 11.79
CA GLY A 102 -31.33 -15.64 10.93
C GLY A 102 -31.26 -15.92 9.43
N THR A 103 -32.21 -16.68 8.90
CA THR A 103 -32.51 -16.69 7.46
C THR A 103 -33.43 -15.52 7.12
N SER A 104 -32.93 -14.46 6.49
CA SER A 104 -33.78 -13.46 5.85
C SER A 104 -33.96 -13.81 4.37
N LYS A 105 -35.14 -14.34 4.04
CA LYS A 105 -35.61 -14.50 2.66
C LYS A 105 -36.25 -13.16 2.26
N LEU A 106 -35.64 -12.46 1.31
CA LEU A 106 -36.22 -11.26 0.69
C LEU A 106 -37.03 -11.71 -0.53
N ASP A 107 -38.34 -11.47 -0.50
CA ASP A 107 -39.22 -11.65 -1.66
C ASP A 107 -39.23 -10.34 -2.49
N PHE A 108 -39.16 -10.48 -3.81
CA PHE A 108 -39.23 -9.41 -4.81
C PHE A 108 -40.67 -9.04 -5.16
#